data_AF-A0A3G2L3G3-F1
#
_entry.id   AF-A0A3G2L3G3-F1
#
_cell.length_a   1.000
_cell.length_b   1.000
_cell.length_c   1.000
_cell.angle_alpha   90.00
_cell.angle_beta   90.00
_cell.angle_gamma   90.00
#
_symmetry.space_group_name_H-M   'P 1'
#
loop_
_entity.id
_entity.type
_entity.pdbx_description
1 polymer ?
#
loop_
_entity_poly.entity_id
_entity_poly.type
_entity_poly.pdbx_seq_one_letter_code
_entity_poly.pdbx_strand_id
1 'polypeptide(L)'
;MEMIQQLLGRLHPLIVHLPIGFIMLALLLQWYDRKQKEWSKLLSLIYFWAGVTAVLACITGYLQYQGEGYSFDSVKWHLWSGIVTALFCFVMHLRLAPKNFSGFMAKAPLSILGIVAFLLISFTGHQGGNITHGEDYLIGPLPNSVKSLLGYEVIEEKELVLTEDNWEEALVYEDVIQPILNSKCVSCHNPKKTKGELLLHSKEGILKGGESGDVLAMHSDESELYNRMVLPMDDDGHMPPEGKKQPTKEEIKLIAAWMDVGHPMKGTVKENKLKKDLFTSFFPTKTYTGHPEMEIAEASKDSIQKIEDYGIYVDPISESTHFLSVSCINKPTFKDSDFERLLSIKQQIAQLDLGGTEVSDAIFTQLAQLPNLSILKLDDTKITGSQIDQLNVLNHLRSINLTGSNFNRDVQLFSSFKNLERVYLYKTEVDQNGPKSLNDGRLVLEYGNYQLPTIPSDSIIY
;
A
#
# COMPACT_ATOMS: atom_id res chain seq x y z
N MET A 1 -21.91 -33.41 -6.37
CA MET A 1 -22.74 -32.84 -5.28
C MET A 1 -21.99 -31.71 -4.59
N GLU A 2 -20.71 -31.88 -4.32
CA GLU A 2 -19.81 -30.85 -3.76
C GLU A 2 -19.74 -29.55 -4.58
N MET A 3 -19.61 -29.63 -5.92
CA MET A 3 -19.61 -28.42 -6.77
C MET A 3 -20.85 -27.55 -6.57
N ILE A 4 -22.03 -28.17 -6.44
CA ILE A 4 -23.30 -27.45 -6.22
C ILE A 4 -23.35 -26.87 -4.82
N GLN A 5 -22.85 -27.59 -3.81
CA GLN A 5 -22.77 -27.10 -2.43
C GLN A 5 -21.83 -25.90 -2.31
N GLN A 6 -20.65 -25.96 -2.94
CA GLN A 6 -19.71 -24.84 -2.98
C GLN A 6 -20.29 -23.63 -3.72
N LEU A 7 -20.94 -23.85 -4.87
CA LEU A 7 -21.60 -22.78 -5.62
C LEU A 7 -22.68 -22.10 -4.77
N LEU A 8 -23.56 -22.87 -4.13
CA LEU A 8 -24.62 -22.35 -3.26
C LEU A 8 -24.05 -21.65 -2.02
N GLY A 9 -22.95 -22.15 -1.46
CA GLY A 9 -22.23 -21.50 -0.36
C GLY A 9 -21.67 -20.14 -0.77
N ARG A 10 -21.03 -20.05 -1.94
CA ARG A 10 -20.49 -18.79 -2.49
C ARG A 10 -21.57 -17.75 -2.81
N LEU A 11 -22.83 -18.13 -2.92
CA LEU A 11 -23.97 -17.20 -3.05
C LEU A 11 -24.41 -16.59 -1.71
N HIS A 12 -23.90 -17.05 -0.57
CA HIS A 12 -24.30 -16.53 0.74
C HIS A 12 -24.14 -15.01 0.84
N PRO A 13 -23.00 -14.39 0.46
CA PRO A 13 -22.85 -12.92 0.47
C PRO A 13 -23.89 -12.21 -0.39
N LEU A 14 -24.39 -12.82 -1.48
CA LEU A 14 -25.46 -12.23 -2.29
C LEU A 14 -26.81 -12.31 -1.55
N ILE A 15 -27.13 -13.47 -0.99
CA ILE A 15 -28.43 -13.75 -0.37
C ILE A 15 -28.64 -12.95 0.91
N VAL A 16 -27.58 -12.70 1.71
CA VAL A 16 -27.70 -11.93 2.97
C VAL A 16 -28.18 -10.49 2.78
N HIS A 17 -27.99 -9.89 1.60
CA HIS A 17 -28.48 -8.54 1.32
C HIS A 17 -30.02 -8.46 1.29
N LEU A 18 -30.70 -9.56 0.96
CA LEU A 18 -32.17 -9.61 0.89
C LEU A 18 -32.83 -9.43 2.27
N PRO A 19 -32.55 -10.26 3.31
CA PRO A 19 -33.16 -10.06 4.62
C PRO A 19 -32.74 -8.70 5.21
N ILE A 20 -31.53 -8.24 4.94
CA ILE A 20 -31.07 -6.91 5.37
C ILE A 20 -31.96 -5.81 4.79
N GLY A 21 -32.16 -5.82 3.47
CA GLY A 21 -33.01 -4.86 2.77
C GLY A 21 -34.45 -4.87 3.27
N PHE A 22 -35.06 -6.06 3.43
CA PHE A 22 -36.44 -6.16 3.92
C PHE A 22 -36.59 -5.67 5.36
N ILE A 23 -35.67 -6.02 6.27
CA ILE A 23 -35.73 -5.56 7.67
C ILE A 23 -35.54 -4.04 7.74
N MET A 24 -34.58 -3.48 6.99
CA MET A 24 -34.37 -2.04 6.94
C MET A 24 -35.60 -1.30 6.41
N LEU A 25 -36.22 -1.81 5.34
CA LEU A 25 -37.46 -1.26 4.81
C LEU A 25 -38.59 -1.34 5.84
N ALA A 26 -38.75 -2.47 6.53
CA ALA A 26 -39.74 -2.64 7.59
C ALA A 26 -39.53 -1.62 8.72
N LEU A 27 -38.30 -1.39 9.15
CA LEU A 27 -37.95 -0.40 10.20
C LEU A 27 -38.33 1.02 9.79
N LEU A 28 -38.00 1.43 8.55
CA LEU A 28 -38.33 2.75 8.03
C LEU A 28 -39.85 2.96 7.94
N LEU A 29 -40.57 2.00 7.38
CA LEU A 29 -42.03 2.04 7.26
C LEU A 29 -42.70 2.02 8.63
N GLN A 30 -42.21 1.21 9.57
CA GLN A 30 -42.74 1.14 10.92
C GLN A 30 -42.51 2.44 11.70
N TRP A 31 -41.40 3.14 11.46
CA TRP A 31 -41.16 4.47 12.02
C TRP A 31 -42.09 5.52 11.41
N TYR A 32 -42.26 5.50 10.09
CA TYR A 32 -43.13 6.43 9.38
C TYR A 32 -44.61 6.26 9.78
N ASP A 33 -45.10 5.03 9.80
CA ASP A 33 -46.49 4.67 10.11
C ASP A 33 -46.75 4.49 11.62
N ARG A 34 -45.82 4.94 12.48
CA ARG A 34 -45.91 4.73 13.95
C ARG A 34 -47.17 5.32 14.60
N LYS A 35 -47.75 6.36 13.99
CA LYS A 35 -48.94 7.06 14.50
C LYS A 35 -50.24 6.50 13.92
N GLN A 36 -50.28 6.28 12.60
CA GLN A 36 -51.52 5.93 11.88
C GLN A 36 -51.77 4.41 11.83
N LYS A 37 -50.71 3.60 11.81
CA LYS A 37 -50.76 2.11 11.81
C LYS A 37 -51.54 1.53 10.62
N GLU A 38 -51.57 2.23 9.50
CA GLU A 38 -52.31 1.84 8.30
C GLU A 38 -51.63 0.71 7.51
N TRP A 39 -50.31 0.54 7.68
CA TRP A 39 -49.48 -0.33 6.84
C TRP A 39 -49.15 -1.69 7.49
N SER A 40 -49.89 -2.07 8.54
CA SER A 40 -49.68 -3.34 9.27
C SER A 40 -49.63 -4.59 8.36
N LYS A 41 -50.52 -4.69 7.37
CA LYS A 41 -50.54 -5.80 6.39
C LYS A 41 -49.29 -5.82 5.51
N LEU A 42 -48.85 -4.64 5.06
CA LEU A 42 -47.63 -4.51 4.25
C LEU A 42 -46.39 -4.87 5.07
N LEU A 43 -46.28 -4.35 6.30
CA LEU A 43 -45.20 -4.69 7.23
C LEU A 43 -45.17 -6.20 7.51
N SER A 44 -46.32 -6.83 7.71
CA SER A 44 -46.43 -8.29 7.86
C SER A 44 -45.85 -9.04 6.66
N LEU A 45 -46.15 -8.61 5.43
CA LEU A 45 -45.62 -9.21 4.21
C LEU A 45 -44.10 -9.01 4.05
N ILE A 46 -43.59 -7.83 4.41
CA ILE A 46 -42.16 -7.54 4.37
C ILE A 46 -41.40 -8.43 5.36
N TYR A 47 -41.89 -8.56 6.60
CA TYR A 47 -41.28 -9.44 7.60
C TYR A 47 -41.36 -10.93 7.22
N PHE A 48 -42.39 -11.35 6.47
CA PHE A 48 -42.45 -12.70 5.92
C PHE A 48 -41.30 -12.97 4.94
N TRP A 49 -41.10 -12.09 3.96
CA TRP A 49 -40.01 -12.23 2.99
C TRP A 49 -38.63 -12.04 3.63
N ALA A 50 -38.50 -11.17 4.64
CA ALA A 50 -37.31 -11.09 5.47
C ALA A 50 -37.00 -12.43 6.14
N GLY A 51 -38.00 -13.09 6.75
CA GLY A 51 -37.82 -14.40 7.38
C GLY A 51 -37.43 -15.50 6.38
N VAL A 52 -38.12 -15.58 5.23
CA VAL A 52 -37.81 -16.58 4.19
C VAL A 52 -36.39 -16.42 3.67
N THR A 53 -35.99 -15.19 3.33
CA THR A 53 -34.64 -14.91 2.80
C THR A 53 -33.56 -15.06 3.88
N ALA A 54 -33.86 -14.79 5.15
CA ALA A 54 -32.96 -15.06 6.27
C ALA A 54 -32.73 -16.57 6.49
N VAL A 55 -33.77 -17.41 6.34
CA VAL A 55 -33.61 -18.88 6.37
C VAL A 55 -32.71 -19.35 5.23
N LEU A 56 -32.93 -18.84 4.01
CA LEU A 56 -32.09 -19.15 2.86
C LEU A 56 -30.64 -18.72 3.10
N ALA A 57 -30.42 -17.54 3.68
CA ALA A 57 -29.10 -17.07 4.08
C ALA A 57 -28.44 -17.98 5.12
N CYS A 58 -29.17 -18.47 6.12
CA CYS A 58 -28.64 -19.43 7.10
C CYS A 58 -28.20 -20.74 6.43
N ILE A 59 -28.98 -21.24 5.48
CA ILE A 59 -28.66 -22.47 4.74
C ILE A 59 -27.41 -22.27 3.88
N THR A 60 -27.35 -21.21 3.08
CA THR A 60 -26.19 -20.95 2.23
C THR A 60 -24.95 -20.60 3.04
N GLY A 61 -25.09 -19.93 4.18
CA GLY A 61 -23.97 -19.65 5.10
C GLY A 61 -23.41 -20.92 5.73
N TYR A 62 -24.27 -21.88 6.09
CA TYR A 62 -23.82 -23.19 6.56
C TYR A 62 -23.07 -23.97 5.47
N LEU A 63 -23.53 -23.91 4.21
CA LEU A 63 -22.82 -24.51 3.08
C LEU A 63 -21.47 -23.81 2.83
N GLN A 64 -21.40 -22.49 2.99
CA GLN A 64 -20.15 -21.74 2.87
C GLN A 64 -19.16 -22.12 3.98
N TYR A 65 -19.63 -22.25 5.22
CA TYR A 65 -18.83 -22.70 6.36
C TYR A 65 -18.15 -24.04 6.10
N GLN A 66 -18.88 -25.01 5.53
CA GLN A 66 -18.30 -26.31 5.18
C GLN A 66 -17.25 -26.25 4.07
N GLY A 67 -17.33 -25.27 3.18
CA GLY A 67 -16.42 -25.15 2.02
C GLY A 67 -15.17 -24.30 2.25
N GLU A 68 -15.19 -23.33 3.16
CA GLU A 68 -14.11 -22.33 3.31
C GLU A 68 -13.16 -22.56 4.50
N GLY A 69 -13.38 -23.61 5.30
CA GLY A 69 -12.47 -24.01 6.38
C GLY A 69 -12.45 -23.05 7.58
N TYR A 70 -13.57 -22.39 7.88
CA TYR A 70 -13.69 -21.61 9.11
C TYR A 70 -13.79 -22.54 10.33
N SER A 71 -13.25 -22.12 11.47
CA SER A 71 -13.49 -22.81 12.74
C SER A 71 -14.91 -22.54 13.25
N PHE A 72 -15.53 -23.52 13.91
CA PHE A 72 -16.89 -23.35 14.46
C PHE A 72 -16.97 -22.18 15.45
N ASP A 73 -15.93 -21.99 16.26
CA ASP A 73 -15.85 -20.90 17.23
C ASP A 73 -15.89 -19.51 16.59
N SER A 74 -15.40 -19.38 15.37
CA SER A 74 -15.41 -18.10 14.63
C SER A 74 -16.77 -17.78 14.02
N VAL A 75 -17.60 -18.79 13.72
CA VAL A 75 -18.89 -18.58 13.04
C VAL A 75 -20.10 -18.69 13.96
N LYS A 76 -19.96 -19.32 15.14
CA LYS A 76 -21.10 -19.66 16.01
C LYS A 76 -22.00 -18.47 16.35
N TRP A 77 -21.43 -17.30 16.64
CA TRP A 77 -22.20 -16.12 17.01
C TRP A 77 -22.97 -15.54 15.82
N HIS A 78 -22.36 -15.53 14.63
CA HIS A 78 -23.03 -15.12 13.40
C HIS A 78 -24.16 -16.09 13.03
N LEU A 79 -23.91 -17.40 13.10
CA LEU A 79 -24.90 -18.44 12.82
C LEU A 79 -26.13 -18.33 13.74
N TRP A 80 -25.91 -18.28 15.05
CA TRP A 80 -27.01 -18.22 16.03
C TRP A 80 -27.78 -16.90 15.96
N SER A 81 -27.08 -15.77 15.79
CA SER A 81 -27.75 -14.47 15.62
C SER A 81 -28.56 -14.39 14.32
N GLY A 82 -28.10 -15.02 13.23
CA GLY A 82 -28.86 -15.19 12.00
C GLY A 82 -30.15 -15.99 12.20
N ILE A 83 -30.09 -17.14 12.89
CA ILE A 83 -31.26 -17.96 13.22
C ILE A 83 -32.26 -17.18 14.09
N VAL A 84 -31.77 -16.48 15.12
CA VAL A 84 -32.61 -15.64 15.98
C VAL A 84 -33.29 -14.52 15.17
N THR A 85 -32.57 -13.88 14.25
CA THR A 85 -33.11 -12.85 13.36
C THR A 85 -34.19 -13.40 12.44
N ALA A 86 -34.00 -14.59 11.86
CA ALA A 86 -35.00 -15.26 11.03
C ALA A 86 -36.29 -15.58 11.81
N LEU A 87 -36.15 -16.16 13.01
CA LEU A 87 -37.29 -16.45 13.89
C LEU A 87 -38.02 -15.17 14.30
N PHE A 88 -37.29 -14.11 14.64
CA PHE A 88 -37.86 -12.81 14.98
C PHE A 88 -38.71 -12.25 13.83
N CYS A 89 -38.24 -12.36 12.58
CA CYS A 89 -39.00 -11.92 11.42
C CYS A 89 -40.33 -12.68 11.26
N PHE A 90 -40.34 -14.00 11.45
CA PHE A 90 -41.59 -14.77 11.42
C PHE A 90 -42.53 -14.41 12.57
N VAL A 91 -42.00 -14.15 13.77
CA VAL A 91 -42.83 -13.69 14.89
C VAL A 91 -43.44 -12.31 14.59
N MET A 92 -42.68 -11.39 13.99
CA MET A 92 -43.19 -10.09 13.55
C MET A 92 -44.26 -10.23 12.48
N HIS A 93 -44.06 -11.13 11.50
CA HIS A 93 -45.07 -11.45 10.49
C HIS A 93 -46.38 -11.92 11.15
N LEU A 94 -46.31 -12.92 12.05
CA LEU A 94 -47.48 -13.47 12.73
C LEU A 94 -48.20 -12.44 13.61
N ARG A 95 -47.44 -11.56 14.26
CA ARG A 95 -47.99 -10.48 15.09
C ARG A 95 -48.77 -9.45 14.28
N LEU A 96 -48.24 -9.07 13.12
CA LEU A 96 -48.82 -8.03 12.25
C LEU A 96 -49.87 -8.60 11.29
N ALA A 97 -49.94 -9.93 11.15
CA ALA A 97 -50.96 -10.61 10.37
C ALA A 97 -52.35 -10.40 10.99
N PRO A 98 -53.42 -10.39 10.17
CA PRO A 98 -54.78 -10.07 10.61
C PRO A 98 -55.44 -11.11 11.56
N LYS A 99 -54.70 -12.10 12.05
CA LYS A 99 -55.21 -13.13 12.98
C LYS A 99 -54.77 -12.82 14.42
N ASN A 100 -55.60 -13.15 15.40
CA ASN A 100 -55.33 -12.89 16.83
C ASN A 100 -54.06 -13.63 17.31
N PHE A 101 -52.91 -12.96 17.25
CA PHE A 101 -51.66 -13.43 17.84
C PHE A 101 -51.70 -13.22 19.37
N SER A 102 -51.70 -14.31 20.14
CA SER A 102 -51.69 -14.27 21.61
C SER A 102 -50.31 -14.66 22.17
N GLY A 103 -49.60 -13.72 22.79
CA GLY A 103 -48.29 -13.98 23.40
C GLY A 103 -47.67 -12.75 24.07
N PHE A 104 -46.53 -12.92 24.75
CA PHE A 104 -45.79 -11.82 25.41
C PHE A 104 -45.44 -10.68 24.43
N MET A 105 -44.95 -11.00 23.22
CA MET A 105 -44.63 -10.01 22.20
C MET A 105 -45.85 -9.25 21.66
N ALA A 106 -47.08 -9.76 21.83
CA ALA A 106 -48.29 -9.03 21.44
C ALA A 106 -48.48 -7.76 22.28
N LYS A 107 -47.99 -7.75 23.53
CA LYS A 107 -48.10 -6.64 24.49
C LYS A 107 -46.97 -5.61 24.37
N ALA A 108 -45.83 -5.98 23.78
CA ALA A 108 -44.70 -5.07 23.62
C ALA A 108 -45.01 -3.97 22.59
N PRO A 109 -44.68 -2.69 22.80
CA PRO A 109 -44.92 -1.67 21.79
C PRO A 109 -44.09 -1.93 20.52
N LEU A 110 -44.67 -1.65 19.35
CA LEU A 110 -44.03 -1.87 18.05
C LEU A 110 -42.68 -1.17 17.95
N SER A 111 -42.57 0.07 18.44
CA SER A 111 -41.30 0.82 18.48
C SER A 111 -40.16 0.06 19.16
N ILE A 112 -40.42 -0.60 20.30
CA ILE A 112 -39.41 -1.41 21.00
C ILE A 112 -39.02 -2.62 20.15
N LEU A 113 -39.97 -3.30 19.51
CA LEU A 113 -39.64 -4.41 18.61
C LEU A 113 -38.85 -3.94 17.37
N GLY A 114 -39.08 -2.71 16.90
CA GLY A 114 -38.25 -2.10 15.87
C GLY A 114 -36.80 -1.91 16.34
N ILE A 115 -36.60 -1.40 17.57
CA ILE A 115 -35.26 -1.29 18.16
C ILE A 115 -34.61 -2.66 18.29
N VAL A 116 -35.35 -3.68 18.72
CA VAL A 116 -34.84 -5.06 18.80
C VAL A 116 -34.43 -5.58 17.42
N ALA A 117 -35.24 -5.36 16.38
CA ALA A 117 -34.89 -5.79 15.02
C ALA A 117 -33.62 -5.07 14.51
N PHE A 118 -33.49 -3.77 14.81
CA PHE A 118 -32.29 -3.00 14.48
C PHE A 118 -31.05 -3.51 15.22
N LEU A 119 -31.17 -3.86 16.50
CA LEU A 119 -30.04 -4.42 17.25
C LEU A 119 -29.66 -5.81 16.74
N LEU A 120 -30.65 -6.66 16.41
CA LEU A 120 -30.41 -7.99 15.86
C LEU A 120 -29.70 -7.94 14.51
N ILE A 121 -30.17 -7.11 13.57
CA ILE A 121 -29.54 -7.00 12.25
C ILE A 121 -28.15 -6.37 12.34
N SER A 122 -27.95 -5.39 13.24
CA SER A 122 -26.65 -4.75 13.45
C SER A 122 -25.65 -5.73 14.06
N PHE A 123 -26.06 -6.48 15.09
CA PHE A 123 -25.21 -7.49 15.69
C PHE A 123 -24.88 -8.63 14.72
N THR A 124 -25.88 -9.18 14.04
CA THR A 124 -25.69 -10.26 13.05
C THR A 124 -24.78 -9.80 11.91
N GLY A 125 -25.00 -8.60 11.38
CA GLY A 125 -24.18 -8.00 10.33
C GLY A 125 -22.75 -7.73 10.77
N HIS A 126 -22.54 -7.21 11.98
CA HIS A 126 -21.21 -7.02 12.55
C HIS A 126 -20.44 -8.34 12.67
N GLN A 127 -21.09 -9.40 13.18
CA GLN A 127 -20.47 -10.73 13.25
C GLN A 127 -20.11 -11.26 11.84
N GLY A 128 -20.95 -11.02 10.83
CA GLY A 128 -20.65 -11.39 9.44
C GLY A 128 -19.47 -10.61 8.85
N GLY A 129 -19.37 -9.32 9.16
CA GLY A 129 -18.22 -8.48 8.81
C GLY A 129 -16.93 -8.96 9.47
N ASN A 130 -16.98 -9.33 10.75
CA ASN A 130 -15.80 -9.83 11.47
C ASN A 130 -15.25 -11.13 10.87
N ILE A 131 -16.12 -12.01 10.37
CA ILE A 131 -15.71 -13.26 9.69
C ILE A 131 -14.96 -12.98 8.39
N THR A 132 -15.40 -11.96 7.64
CA THR A 132 -14.90 -11.69 6.27
C THR A 132 -13.72 -10.73 6.24
N HIS A 133 -13.70 -9.74 7.13
CA HIS A 133 -12.72 -8.66 7.14
C HIS A 133 -11.84 -8.63 8.40
N GLY A 134 -12.13 -9.46 9.41
CA GLY A 134 -11.46 -9.44 10.70
C GLY A 134 -12.14 -8.50 11.72
N GLU A 135 -11.92 -8.77 13.01
CA GLU A 135 -12.49 -7.97 14.11
C GLU A 135 -12.03 -6.51 14.09
N ASP A 136 -10.84 -6.26 13.54
CA ASP A 136 -10.26 -4.93 13.49
C ASP A 136 -10.72 -4.11 12.30
N TYR A 137 -11.52 -4.65 11.36
CA TYR A 137 -11.83 -3.95 10.11
C TYR A 137 -12.49 -2.58 10.30
N LEU A 138 -13.46 -2.48 11.20
CA LEU A 138 -14.18 -1.22 11.47
C LEU A 138 -13.35 -0.24 12.30
N ILE A 139 -12.39 -0.74 13.06
CA ILE A 139 -11.55 0.06 13.95
C ILE A 139 -10.14 0.28 13.38
N GLY A 140 -9.78 -0.39 12.29
CA GLY A 140 -8.47 -0.37 11.65
C GLY A 140 -7.99 1.06 11.34
N PRO A 141 -8.86 1.92 10.77
CA PRO A 141 -8.54 3.33 10.52
C PRO A 141 -8.43 4.21 11.79
N LEU A 142 -8.82 3.72 12.97
CA LEU A 142 -8.76 4.53 14.19
C LEU A 142 -7.30 4.74 14.65
N PRO A 143 -6.96 5.93 15.18
CA PRO A 143 -5.66 6.15 15.80
C PRO A 143 -5.39 5.16 16.94
N ASN A 144 -4.13 4.77 17.13
CA ASN A 144 -3.73 3.82 18.18
C ASN A 144 -4.15 4.26 19.59
N SER A 145 -4.20 5.58 19.85
CA SER A 145 -4.70 6.15 21.11
C SER A 145 -6.17 5.82 21.37
N VAL A 146 -7.00 5.78 20.32
CA VAL A 146 -8.43 5.46 20.41
C VAL A 146 -8.63 3.94 20.54
N LYS A 147 -7.86 3.13 19.80
CA LYS A 147 -7.89 1.66 19.93
C LYS A 147 -7.55 1.20 21.35
N SER A 148 -6.51 1.79 21.95
CA SER A 148 -6.10 1.53 23.33
C SER A 148 -7.18 1.93 24.34
N LEU A 149 -7.83 3.10 24.15
CA LEU A 149 -8.93 3.56 25.02
C LEU A 149 -10.14 2.61 24.98
N LEU A 150 -10.39 1.97 23.83
CA LEU A 150 -11.48 1.01 23.65
C LEU A 150 -11.09 -0.42 24.10
N GLY A 151 -9.88 -0.62 24.62
CA GLY A 151 -9.43 -1.90 25.19
C GLY A 151 -8.99 -2.95 24.15
N TYR A 152 -8.67 -2.55 22.92
CA TYR A 152 -8.15 -3.45 21.90
C TYR A 152 -6.63 -3.60 22.00
N GLU A 153 -6.13 -4.82 21.77
CA GLU A 153 -4.70 -5.08 21.58
C GLU A 153 -4.22 -4.42 20.28
N VAL A 154 -3.27 -3.50 20.38
CA VAL A 154 -2.67 -2.84 19.23
C VAL A 154 -1.58 -3.76 18.68
N ILE A 155 -1.90 -4.51 17.62
CA ILE A 155 -0.87 -5.17 16.82
C ILE A 155 -0.23 -4.08 15.97
N GLU A 156 0.97 -3.63 16.34
CA GLU A 156 1.77 -2.77 15.48
C GLU A 156 2.13 -3.56 14.21
N GLU A 157 1.54 -3.20 13.07
CA GLU A 157 2.05 -3.62 11.77
C GLU A 157 3.43 -2.99 11.59
N LYS A 158 4.46 -3.68 12.10
CA LYS A 158 5.83 -3.27 11.89
C LYS A 158 6.19 -3.57 10.45
N GLU A 159 6.28 -2.53 9.63
CA GLU A 159 6.86 -2.66 8.29
C GLU A 159 8.33 -3.06 8.41
N LEU A 160 8.80 -3.87 7.47
CA LEU A 160 10.20 -4.26 7.35
C LEU A 160 11.04 -3.04 6.94
N VAL A 161 11.44 -2.21 7.91
CA VAL A 161 12.26 -1.01 7.67
C VAL A 161 13.72 -1.32 7.99
N LEU A 162 14.41 -1.91 7.00
CA LEU A 162 15.85 -2.13 7.06
C LEU A 162 16.57 -1.01 6.32
N THR A 163 17.65 -0.49 6.89
CA THR A 163 18.54 0.50 6.30
C THR A 163 19.96 -0.04 6.25
N GLU A 164 20.81 0.61 5.47
CA GLU A 164 22.23 0.25 5.40
C GLU A 164 22.93 0.32 6.77
N ASP A 165 22.43 1.16 7.68
CA ASP A 165 23.01 1.37 9.00
C ASP A 165 22.48 0.41 10.07
N ASN A 166 21.26 -0.14 9.91
CA ASN A 166 20.58 -0.90 10.97
C ASN A 166 20.41 -2.41 10.68
N TRP A 167 20.66 -2.86 9.45
CA TRP A 167 20.30 -4.23 9.03
C TRP A 167 21.03 -5.33 9.81
N GLU A 168 22.25 -5.08 10.28
CA GLU A 168 23.04 -6.06 11.05
C GLU A 168 22.42 -6.36 12.43
N GLU A 169 21.83 -5.35 13.06
CA GLU A 169 21.32 -5.39 14.44
C GLU A 169 19.83 -5.78 14.51
N ALA A 170 19.16 -5.86 13.35
CA ALA A 170 17.76 -6.28 13.28
C ALA A 170 17.57 -7.71 13.81
N LEU A 171 16.51 -7.94 14.58
CA LEU A 171 16.17 -9.27 15.08
C LEU A 171 15.65 -10.14 13.93
N VAL A 172 16.30 -11.29 13.68
CA VAL A 172 16.03 -12.13 12.50
C VAL A 172 14.56 -12.53 12.39
N TYR A 173 13.91 -12.88 13.50
CA TYR A 173 12.50 -13.26 13.42
C TYR A 173 11.55 -12.06 13.51
N GLU A 174 11.64 -11.28 14.60
CA GLU A 174 10.68 -10.21 14.92
C GLU A 174 10.71 -9.07 13.91
N ASP A 175 11.91 -8.69 13.45
CA ASP A 175 12.08 -7.50 12.60
C ASP A 175 12.10 -7.86 11.12
N VAL A 176 12.37 -9.12 10.77
CA VAL A 176 12.60 -9.55 9.38
C VAL A 176 11.54 -10.54 8.88
N ILE A 177 11.44 -11.71 9.51
CA ILE A 177 10.57 -12.80 9.01
C ILE A 177 9.09 -12.58 9.37
N GLN A 178 8.80 -12.20 10.61
CA GLN A 178 7.43 -12.05 11.07
C GLN A 178 6.63 -10.98 10.30
N PRO A 179 7.19 -9.79 9.97
CA PRO A 179 6.50 -8.82 9.11
C PRO A 179 6.05 -9.39 7.76
N ILE A 180 6.89 -10.23 7.13
CA ILE A 180 6.57 -10.88 5.86
C ILE A 180 5.41 -11.87 6.06
N LEU A 181 5.50 -12.73 7.08
CA LEU A 181 4.43 -13.70 7.38
C LEU A 181 3.11 -13.01 7.74
N ASN A 182 3.16 -11.93 8.51
CA ASN A 182 1.99 -11.12 8.86
C ASN A 182 1.32 -10.54 7.62
N SER A 183 2.10 -9.99 6.70
CA SER A 183 1.58 -9.34 5.49
C SER A 183 1.01 -10.33 4.46
N LYS A 184 1.60 -11.52 4.32
CA LYS A 184 1.28 -12.46 3.22
C LYS A 184 0.45 -13.66 3.68
N CYS A 185 0.65 -14.14 4.90
CA CYS A 185 0.18 -15.46 5.32
C CYS A 185 -0.88 -15.41 6.42
N VAL A 186 -0.74 -14.51 7.41
CA VAL A 186 -1.57 -14.50 8.63
C VAL A 186 -3.06 -14.28 8.34
N SER A 187 -3.42 -13.61 7.24
CA SER A 187 -4.83 -13.44 6.85
C SER A 187 -5.62 -14.77 6.73
N CYS A 188 -4.94 -15.89 6.45
CA CYS A 188 -5.54 -17.23 6.31
C CYS A 188 -4.99 -18.29 7.29
N HIS A 189 -3.96 -17.95 8.08
CA HIS A 189 -3.29 -18.82 9.05
C HIS A 189 -3.24 -18.16 10.44
N ASN A 190 -4.42 -17.87 10.99
CA ASN A 190 -4.62 -17.22 12.28
C ASN A 190 -5.62 -18.00 13.14
N PRO A 191 -5.79 -17.68 14.44
CA PRO A 191 -6.67 -18.45 15.33
C PRO A 191 -8.13 -18.55 14.87
N LYS A 192 -8.61 -17.63 14.02
CA LYS A 192 -10.00 -17.61 13.53
C LYS A 192 -10.16 -18.38 12.23
N LYS A 193 -9.22 -18.20 11.31
CA LYS A 193 -9.15 -18.86 10.01
C LYS A 193 -7.87 -19.68 9.95
N THR A 194 -8.00 -20.99 10.15
CA THR A 194 -6.90 -21.95 10.26
C THR A 194 -6.92 -22.90 9.08
N LYS A 195 -6.56 -22.43 7.88
CA LYS A 195 -6.42 -23.34 6.73
C LYS A 195 -5.29 -24.36 7.02
N GLY A 196 -5.60 -25.64 6.86
CA GLY A 196 -4.68 -26.75 7.17
C GLY A 196 -4.24 -26.77 8.64
N GLU A 197 -5.07 -26.28 9.57
CA GLU A 197 -4.79 -26.21 11.02
C GLU A 197 -3.51 -25.43 11.41
N LEU A 198 -2.93 -24.67 10.48
CA LEU A 198 -1.66 -23.99 10.65
C LEU A 198 -1.83 -22.54 11.17
N LEU A 199 -0.99 -22.17 12.14
CA LEU A 199 -0.93 -20.83 12.73
C LEU A 199 0.43 -20.17 12.41
N LEU A 200 0.43 -19.07 11.67
CA LEU A 200 1.67 -18.35 11.27
C LEU A 200 1.86 -17.00 11.99
N HIS A 201 0.94 -16.62 12.88
CA HIS A 201 1.00 -15.36 13.62
C HIS A 201 1.95 -15.39 14.84
N SER A 202 2.31 -16.58 15.33
CA SER A 202 3.12 -16.77 16.54
C SER A 202 4.19 -17.84 16.35
N LYS A 203 5.30 -17.72 17.08
CA LYS A 203 6.43 -18.67 17.02
C LYS A 203 5.98 -20.07 17.40
N GLU A 204 5.19 -20.18 18.45
CA GLU A 204 4.66 -21.45 18.96
C GLU A 204 3.72 -22.09 17.93
N GLY A 205 2.93 -21.28 17.21
CA GLY A 205 2.06 -21.74 16.14
C GLY A 205 2.85 -22.35 14.97
N ILE A 206 3.90 -21.65 14.53
CA ILE A 206 4.74 -22.11 13.42
C ILE A 206 5.44 -23.41 13.78
N LEU A 207 6.02 -23.50 14.98
CA LEU A 207 6.74 -24.69 15.45
C LEU A 207 5.83 -25.89 15.71
N LYS A 208 4.53 -25.67 15.96
CA LYS A 208 3.55 -26.76 16.13
C LYS A 208 3.18 -27.42 14.79
N GLY A 209 3.36 -26.72 13.67
CA GLY A 209 2.94 -27.20 12.35
C GLY A 209 1.43 -27.16 12.13
N GLY A 210 0.99 -27.82 11.06
CA GLY A 210 -0.42 -27.94 10.67
C GLY A 210 -0.84 -29.39 10.45
N GLU A 211 -1.94 -29.58 9.72
CA GLU A 211 -2.50 -30.89 9.36
C GLU A 211 -1.49 -31.78 8.60
N SER A 212 -0.62 -31.15 7.79
CA SER A 212 0.45 -31.84 7.05
C SER A 212 1.73 -32.06 7.86
N GLY A 213 1.73 -31.74 9.15
CA GLY A 213 2.89 -31.84 10.04
C GLY A 213 3.70 -30.56 10.09
N ASP A 214 5.01 -30.71 10.32
CA ASP A 214 5.94 -29.60 10.48
C ASP A 214 6.07 -28.79 9.18
N VAL A 215 6.01 -27.46 9.30
CA VAL A 215 6.13 -26.56 8.13
C VAL A 215 7.55 -26.05 7.93
N LEU A 216 8.39 -26.13 8.96
CA LEU A 216 9.80 -25.77 8.91
C LEU A 216 10.66 -27.03 8.83
N ALA A 217 11.74 -26.95 8.08
CA ALA A 217 12.76 -27.99 7.98
C ALA A 217 14.16 -27.35 8.09
N MET A 218 15.18 -28.19 8.27
CA MET A 218 16.59 -27.72 8.35
C MET A 218 17.07 -27.10 7.03
N HIS A 219 16.47 -27.51 5.91
CA HIS A 219 16.74 -26.97 4.58
C HIS A 219 15.45 -26.46 3.96
N SER A 220 15.54 -25.35 3.24
CA SER A 220 14.38 -24.68 2.65
C SER A 220 13.64 -25.56 1.63
N ASP A 221 14.34 -26.38 0.84
CA ASP A 221 13.75 -27.31 -0.13
C ASP A 221 12.95 -28.46 0.51
N GLU A 222 13.22 -28.77 1.78
CA GLU A 222 12.46 -29.73 2.58
C GLU A 222 11.31 -29.07 3.36
N SER A 223 11.24 -27.73 3.38
CA SER A 223 10.21 -27.00 4.12
C SER A 223 8.91 -26.89 3.32
N GLU A 224 7.83 -27.35 3.94
CA GLU A 224 6.50 -27.20 3.36
C GLU A 224 6.12 -25.72 3.17
N LEU A 225 6.51 -24.84 4.11
CA LEU A 225 6.28 -23.40 3.99
C LEU A 225 6.93 -22.82 2.74
N TYR A 226 8.18 -23.19 2.45
CA TYR A 226 8.88 -22.73 1.25
C TYR A 226 8.29 -23.33 -0.02
N ASN A 227 8.10 -24.65 -0.05
CA ASN A 227 7.59 -25.37 -1.22
C ASN A 227 6.25 -24.81 -1.69
N ARG A 228 5.35 -24.47 -0.76
CA ARG A 228 4.04 -23.87 -1.07
C ARG A 228 4.14 -22.49 -1.72
N MET A 229 5.17 -21.70 -1.40
CA MET A 229 5.39 -20.36 -1.99
C MET A 229 5.96 -20.40 -3.41
N VAL A 230 6.66 -21.47 -3.78
CA VAL A 230 7.33 -21.60 -5.08
C VAL A 230 6.57 -22.45 -6.09
N LEU A 231 5.44 -23.05 -5.69
CA LEU A 231 4.55 -23.76 -6.61
C LEU A 231 4.03 -22.82 -7.71
N PRO A 232 3.66 -23.34 -8.89
CA PRO A 232 2.91 -22.59 -9.90
C PRO A 232 1.62 -21.99 -9.31
N MET A 233 1.24 -20.79 -9.75
CA MET A 233 0.06 -20.07 -9.22
C MET A 233 -1.26 -20.82 -9.44
N ASP A 234 -1.32 -21.68 -10.44
CA ASP A 234 -2.46 -22.53 -10.80
C ASP A 234 -2.50 -23.86 -10.02
N ASP A 235 -1.49 -24.15 -9.21
CA ASP A 235 -1.49 -25.31 -8.32
C ASP A 235 -2.39 -25.05 -7.11
N ASP A 236 -3.30 -25.98 -6.80
CA ASP A 236 -4.21 -25.89 -5.63
C ASP A 236 -3.44 -25.81 -4.30
N GLY A 237 -2.20 -26.29 -4.28
CA GLY A 237 -1.29 -26.21 -3.16
C GLY A 237 -0.56 -24.89 -3.02
N HIS A 238 -0.61 -23.98 -4.00
CA HIS A 238 0.11 -22.71 -3.95
C HIS A 238 -0.41 -21.80 -2.82
N MET A 239 0.52 -21.26 -2.04
CA MET A 239 0.21 -20.34 -0.95
C MET A 239 1.13 -19.11 -1.00
N PRO A 240 0.59 -17.88 -0.91
CA PRO A 240 -0.84 -17.53 -0.79
C PRO A 240 -1.68 -17.84 -2.05
N PRO A 241 -2.99 -18.14 -1.94
CA PRO A 241 -3.82 -18.43 -3.12
C PRO A 241 -3.94 -17.25 -4.10
N GLU A 242 -4.38 -17.56 -5.33
CA GLU A 242 -4.67 -16.54 -6.35
C GLU A 242 -5.60 -15.43 -5.80
N GLY A 243 -5.26 -14.17 -6.11
CA GLY A 243 -5.97 -12.99 -5.62
C GLY A 243 -5.59 -12.53 -4.21
N LYS A 244 -4.64 -13.19 -3.54
CA LYS A 244 -4.00 -12.71 -2.29
C LYS A 244 -2.63 -12.09 -2.55
N LYS A 245 -2.15 -11.31 -1.58
CA LYS A 245 -0.86 -10.60 -1.67
C LYS A 245 0.28 -11.62 -1.68
N GLN A 246 0.96 -11.72 -2.81
CA GLN A 246 2.05 -12.67 -3.00
C GLN A 246 3.37 -12.18 -2.40
N PRO A 247 4.22 -13.07 -1.87
CA PRO A 247 5.59 -12.72 -1.52
C PRO A 247 6.42 -12.44 -2.80
N THR A 248 7.30 -11.45 -2.73
CA THR A 248 8.28 -11.13 -3.77
C THR A 248 9.38 -12.18 -3.82
N LYS A 249 10.16 -12.22 -4.90
CA LYS A 249 11.29 -13.16 -5.03
C LYS A 249 12.33 -12.94 -3.93
N GLU A 250 12.52 -11.70 -3.54
CA GLU A 250 13.42 -11.26 -2.48
C GLU A 250 12.91 -11.72 -1.10
N GLU A 251 11.61 -11.58 -0.82
CA GLU A 251 10.97 -12.10 0.40
C GLU A 251 11.09 -13.63 0.49
N ILE A 252 10.82 -14.36 -0.62
CA ILE A 252 10.97 -15.83 -0.68
C ILE A 252 12.43 -16.24 -0.42
N LYS A 253 13.39 -15.57 -1.07
CA LYS A 253 14.82 -15.84 -0.89
C LYS A 253 15.27 -15.59 0.54
N LEU A 254 14.72 -14.57 1.20
CA LEU A 254 15.03 -14.25 2.59
C LEU A 254 14.47 -15.30 3.56
N ILE A 255 13.24 -15.77 3.34
CA ILE A 255 12.65 -16.87 4.11
C ILE A 255 13.46 -18.16 3.93
N ALA A 256 13.86 -18.49 2.69
CA ALA A 256 14.69 -19.65 2.41
C ALA A 256 16.04 -19.59 3.14
N ALA A 257 16.74 -18.45 3.06
CA ALA A 257 18.01 -18.26 3.75
C ALA A 257 17.88 -18.34 5.27
N TRP A 258 16.77 -17.87 5.85
CA TRP A 258 16.47 -18.03 7.26
C TRP A 258 16.28 -19.50 7.65
N MET A 259 15.60 -20.30 6.83
CA MET A 259 15.45 -21.74 7.05
C MET A 259 16.79 -22.48 6.97
N ASP A 260 17.61 -22.17 5.96
CA ASP A 260 18.90 -22.84 5.73
C ASP A 260 19.92 -22.62 6.85
N VAL A 261 19.76 -21.56 7.67
CA VAL A 261 20.56 -21.33 8.89
C VAL A 261 19.93 -21.90 10.15
N GLY A 262 18.92 -22.77 10.02
CA GLY A 262 18.23 -23.44 11.12
C GLY A 262 17.09 -22.62 11.73
N HIS A 263 16.44 -21.77 10.94
CA HIS A 263 15.25 -20.98 11.29
C HIS A 263 15.31 -20.34 12.71
N PRO A 264 16.36 -19.53 13.00
CA PRO A 264 16.54 -18.93 14.32
C PRO A 264 15.39 -17.99 14.68
N MET A 265 14.81 -18.19 15.86
CA MET A 265 13.68 -17.40 16.40
C MET A 265 14.15 -16.24 17.31
N LYS A 266 15.48 -16.09 17.48
CA LYS A 266 16.15 -15.14 18.37
C LYS A 266 17.48 -14.70 17.76
N GLY A 267 18.01 -13.59 18.26
CA GLY A 267 19.29 -13.03 17.85
C GLY A 267 19.20 -12.11 16.64
N THR A 268 20.30 -11.40 16.38
CA THR A 268 20.38 -10.42 15.28
C THR A 268 20.78 -11.07 13.96
N VAL A 269 20.58 -10.35 12.86
CA VAL A 269 21.01 -10.76 11.51
C VAL A 269 22.50 -11.10 11.49
N LYS A 270 23.32 -10.30 12.17
CA LYS A 270 24.77 -10.49 12.30
C LYS A 270 25.13 -11.75 13.07
N GLU A 271 24.49 -11.99 14.21
CA GLU A 271 24.72 -13.18 15.04
C GLU A 271 24.42 -14.48 14.26
N ASN A 272 23.38 -14.44 13.43
CA ASN A 272 22.95 -15.56 12.60
C ASN A 272 23.65 -15.63 11.22
N LYS A 273 24.63 -14.77 10.96
CA LYS A 273 25.52 -14.80 9.78
C LYS A 273 24.80 -14.74 8.43
N LEU A 274 23.64 -14.08 8.36
CA LEU A 274 22.95 -13.83 7.09
C LEU A 274 23.69 -12.74 6.29
N LYS A 275 23.73 -12.88 4.96
CA LYS A 275 24.52 -12.02 4.07
C LYS A 275 23.79 -10.72 3.72
N LYS A 276 24.52 -9.59 3.66
CA LYS A 276 23.99 -8.26 3.28
C LYS A 276 23.17 -8.28 1.98
N ASP A 277 23.60 -9.05 0.98
CA ASP A 277 22.92 -9.15 -0.33
C ASP A 277 21.45 -9.57 -0.23
N LEU A 278 21.06 -10.30 0.83
CA LEU A 278 19.67 -10.67 1.09
C LEU A 278 18.80 -9.47 1.47
N PHE A 279 19.40 -8.38 1.97
CA PHE A 279 18.70 -7.24 2.55
C PHE A 279 18.72 -6.00 1.65
N THR A 280 19.65 -5.93 0.68
CA THR A 280 19.85 -4.74 -0.17
C THR A 280 18.58 -4.25 -0.88
N SER A 281 17.75 -5.17 -1.37
CA SER A 281 16.47 -4.84 -2.03
C SER A 281 15.40 -4.27 -1.09
N PHE A 282 15.58 -4.45 0.22
CA PHE A 282 14.70 -3.93 1.26
C PHE A 282 15.18 -2.59 1.82
N PHE A 283 16.41 -2.16 1.49
CA PHE A 283 16.86 -0.83 1.86
C PHE A 283 16.03 0.19 1.10
N PRO A 284 15.57 1.27 1.77
CA PRO A 284 14.92 2.36 1.07
C PRO A 284 15.89 2.83 -0.01
N THR A 285 15.49 2.64 -1.27
CA THR A 285 16.14 3.35 -2.36
C THR A 285 15.97 4.83 -2.00
N LYS A 286 17.09 5.57 -1.88
CA LYS A 286 17.06 7.02 -1.70
C LYS A 286 16.27 7.59 -2.87
N THR A 287 14.96 7.72 -2.69
CA THR A 287 14.04 8.27 -3.67
C THR A 287 14.20 9.75 -3.52
N TYR A 288 15.08 10.29 -4.34
CA TYR A 288 15.27 11.72 -4.38
C TYR A 288 13.98 12.36 -4.90
N THR A 289 13.29 13.07 -4.02
CA THR A 289 12.00 13.73 -4.31
C THR A 289 12.16 14.98 -5.19
N GLY A 290 13.40 15.32 -5.60
CA GLY A 290 13.68 16.48 -6.43
C GLY A 290 13.56 17.82 -5.70
N HIS A 291 13.50 17.82 -4.37
CA HIS A 291 13.50 19.03 -3.54
C HIS A 291 14.16 18.79 -2.17
N PRO A 292 14.58 19.85 -1.45
CA PRO A 292 15.06 19.72 -0.07
C PRO A 292 13.95 19.31 0.91
N GLU A 293 14.30 18.59 1.97
CA GLU A 293 13.40 18.25 3.09
C GLU A 293 13.31 19.42 4.09
N MET A 294 12.57 20.46 3.72
CA MET A 294 12.31 21.61 4.60
C MET A 294 11.00 22.28 4.26
N GLU A 295 10.40 22.96 5.24
CA GLU A 295 9.25 23.81 5.01
C GLU A 295 9.69 25.20 4.52
N ILE A 296 9.00 25.71 3.51
CA ILE A 296 9.17 27.07 2.99
C ILE A 296 7.81 27.75 2.84
N ALA A 297 7.82 29.07 2.73
CA ALA A 297 6.61 29.83 2.43
C ALA A 297 6.14 29.58 0.98
N GLU A 298 4.83 29.56 0.77
CA GLU A 298 4.21 29.48 -0.56
C GLU A 298 4.61 30.68 -1.43
N ALA A 299 4.80 30.47 -2.73
CA ALA A 299 5.01 31.55 -3.68
C ALA A 299 3.72 32.35 -3.90
N SER A 300 3.87 33.66 -4.17
CA SER A 300 2.72 34.49 -4.56
C SER A 300 2.15 34.02 -5.90
N LYS A 301 0.82 33.82 -5.94
CA LYS A 301 0.09 33.45 -7.17
C LYS A 301 0.29 34.47 -8.28
N ASP A 302 0.35 35.77 -7.95
CA ASP A 302 0.61 36.83 -8.93
C ASP A 302 2.01 36.74 -9.53
N SER A 303 3.01 36.31 -8.73
CA SER A 303 4.37 36.11 -9.21
C SER A 303 4.44 34.90 -10.15
N ILE A 304 3.74 33.81 -9.83
CA ILE A 304 3.66 32.61 -10.69
C ILE A 304 2.99 32.99 -12.02
N GLN A 305 1.83 33.64 -11.98
CA GLN A 305 1.09 34.02 -13.18
C GLN A 305 1.94 34.90 -14.13
N LYS A 306 2.71 35.86 -13.60
CA LYS A 306 3.60 36.71 -14.42
C LYS A 306 4.70 35.92 -15.13
N ILE A 307 5.16 34.83 -14.53
CA ILE A 307 6.17 33.93 -15.12
C ILE A 307 5.51 33.09 -16.21
N GLU A 308 4.32 32.56 -15.94
CA GLU A 308 3.52 31.78 -16.91
C GLU A 308 3.10 32.59 -18.13
N ASP A 309 2.69 33.85 -17.93
CA ASP A 309 2.34 34.78 -19.01
C ASP A 309 3.53 35.08 -19.94
N TYR A 310 4.77 34.90 -19.46
CA TYR A 310 5.98 35.02 -20.28
C TYR A 310 6.29 33.76 -21.10
N GLY A 311 5.52 32.68 -20.89
CA GLY A 311 5.67 31.39 -21.56
C GLY A 311 6.57 30.40 -20.81
N ILE A 312 6.82 30.61 -19.52
CA ILE A 312 7.59 29.69 -18.66
C ILE A 312 6.60 28.86 -17.84
N TYR A 313 6.76 27.56 -17.84
CA TYR A 313 5.89 26.64 -17.12
C TYR A 313 6.32 26.51 -15.66
N VAL A 314 5.37 26.53 -14.72
CA VAL A 314 5.63 26.45 -13.27
C VAL A 314 4.64 25.47 -12.64
N ASP A 315 5.14 24.42 -12.00
CA ASP A 315 4.32 23.38 -11.37
C ASP A 315 4.74 23.10 -9.92
N PRO A 316 3.81 22.79 -9.00
CA PRO A 316 4.14 22.25 -7.69
C PRO A 316 4.75 20.85 -7.83
N ILE A 317 5.82 20.57 -7.08
CA ILE A 317 6.46 19.24 -7.11
C ILE A 317 5.60 18.19 -6.39
N SER A 318 4.87 18.59 -5.34
CA SER A 318 3.97 17.74 -4.57
C SER A 318 2.90 18.61 -3.89
N GLU A 319 1.74 18.04 -3.60
CA GLU A 319 0.69 18.71 -2.80
C GLU A 319 1.12 18.93 -1.33
N SER A 320 2.12 18.19 -0.87
CA SER A 320 2.63 18.27 0.52
C SER A 320 3.73 19.30 0.73
N THR A 321 4.23 19.96 -0.34
CA THR A 321 5.33 20.92 -0.23
C THR A 321 5.07 22.17 -1.07
N HIS A 322 5.74 23.26 -0.73
CA HIS A 322 5.65 24.52 -1.47
C HIS A 322 6.78 24.70 -2.50
N PHE A 323 7.50 23.62 -2.82
CA PHE A 323 8.55 23.66 -3.84
C PHE A 323 7.96 23.55 -5.24
N LEU A 324 8.61 24.25 -6.17
CA LEU A 324 8.19 24.39 -7.55
C LEU A 324 9.23 23.79 -8.50
N SER A 325 8.71 23.20 -9.56
CA SER A 325 9.39 22.86 -10.79
C SER A 325 9.14 23.95 -11.82
N VAL A 326 10.19 24.50 -12.40
CA VAL A 326 10.11 25.56 -13.41
C VAL A 326 10.74 25.05 -14.70
N SER A 327 10.01 25.14 -15.82
CA SER A 327 10.47 24.69 -17.12
C SER A 327 10.32 25.74 -18.22
N CYS A 328 11.40 25.97 -18.95
CA CYS A 328 11.44 26.86 -20.11
C CYS A 328 11.22 26.11 -21.44
N ILE A 329 10.71 24.87 -21.42
CA ILE A 329 10.50 24.05 -22.62
C ILE A 329 9.66 24.74 -23.71
N ASN A 330 8.69 25.55 -23.30
CA ASN A 330 7.83 26.32 -24.21
C ASN A 330 8.45 27.66 -24.64
N LYS A 331 9.70 27.94 -24.23
CA LYS A 331 10.41 29.20 -24.44
C LYS A 331 11.86 28.97 -24.87
N PRO A 332 12.11 28.39 -26.07
CA PRO A 332 13.48 28.14 -26.56
C PRO A 332 14.30 29.43 -26.71
N THR A 333 13.65 30.59 -26.90
CA THR A 333 14.33 31.89 -26.97
C THR A 333 14.74 32.45 -25.60
N PHE A 334 14.59 31.70 -24.51
CA PHE A 334 14.98 32.15 -23.17
C PHE A 334 16.51 32.32 -23.11
N LYS A 335 16.96 33.46 -22.61
CA LYS A 335 18.38 33.86 -22.54
C LYS A 335 18.78 34.32 -21.14
N ASP A 336 20.07 34.53 -20.89
CA ASP A 336 20.62 34.81 -19.56
C ASP A 336 19.97 36.00 -18.82
N SER A 337 19.54 37.03 -19.56
CA SER A 337 18.86 38.22 -18.99
C SER A 337 17.43 37.93 -18.54
N ASP A 338 16.78 36.91 -19.10
CA ASP A 338 15.38 36.60 -18.79
C ASP A 338 15.22 35.96 -17.41
N PHE A 339 16.32 35.46 -16.83
CA PHE A 339 16.35 34.86 -15.51
C PHE A 339 15.86 35.81 -14.40
N GLU A 340 16.01 37.12 -14.56
CA GLU A 340 15.51 38.10 -13.56
C GLU A 340 14.02 37.90 -13.25
N ARG A 341 13.25 37.35 -14.19
CA ARG A 341 11.82 37.03 -14.02
C ARG A 341 11.56 35.94 -12.99
N LEU A 342 12.52 35.04 -12.77
CA LEU A 342 12.40 33.92 -11.82
C LEU A 342 12.73 34.35 -10.37
N LEU A 343 13.36 35.52 -10.18
CA LEU A 343 13.85 35.95 -8.87
C LEU A 343 12.73 36.16 -7.84
N SER A 344 11.51 36.43 -8.28
CA SER A 344 10.34 36.59 -7.40
C SER A 344 9.89 35.29 -6.72
N ILE A 345 10.31 34.12 -7.22
CA ILE A 345 10.00 32.80 -6.65
C ILE A 345 11.26 31.98 -6.33
N LYS A 346 12.42 32.63 -6.21
CA LYS A 346 13.73 31.97 -6.07
C LYS A 346 13.84 31.02 -4.87
N GLN A 347 13.06 31.23 -3.82
CA GLN A 347 13.05 30.36 -2.64
C GLN A 347 12.30 29.04 -2.91
N GLN A 348 11.36 29.05 -3.85
CA GLN A 348 10.50 27.91 -4.15
C GLN A 348 11.05 27.03 -5.28
N ILE A 349 11.93 27.55 -6.14
CA ILE A 349 12.50 26.76 -7.24
C ILE A 349 13.44 25.68 -6.70
N ALA A 350 13.00 24.42 -6.79
CA ALA A 350 13.81 23.25 -6.48
C ALA A 350 14.22 22.48 -7.74
N GLN A 351 13.42 22.54 -8.80
CA GLN A 351 13.77 21.99 -10.10
C GLN A 351 13.71 23.10 -11.14
N LEU A 352 14.77 23.22 -11.94
CA LEU A 352 14.84 24.20 -13.02
C LEU A 352 15.29 23.53 -14.31
N ASP A 353 14.44 23.64 -15.33
CA ASP A 353 14.66 23.13 -16.67
C ASP A 353 14.85 24.30 -17.66
N LEU A 354 16.11 24.47 -18.09
CA LEU A 354 16.54 25.43 -19.11
C LEU A 354 16.96 24.68 -20.40
N GLY A 355 16.56 23.42 -20.56
CA GLY A 355 16.93 22.61 -21.71
C GLY A 355 16.41 23.22 -23.03
N GLY A 356 17.22 23.14 -24.09
CA GLY A 356 16.88 23.66 -25.42
C GLY A 356 16.74 25.18 -25.51
N THR A 357 17.26 25.94 -24.53
CA THR A 357 17.22 27.41 -24.50
C THR A 357 18.51 28.06 -25.02
N GLU A 358 18.52 29.39 -25.14
CA GLU A 358 19.67 30.18 -25.62
C GLU A 358 20.66 30.59 -24.51
N VAL A 359 20.58 29.99 -23.33
CA VAL A 359 21.47 30.31 -22.19
C VAL A 359 22.94 30.00 -22.49
N SER A 360 23.82 30.80 -21.88
CA SER A 360 25.27 30.68 -21.95
C SER A 360 25.87 30.57 -20.55
N ASP A 361 27.20 30.42 -20.44
CA ASP A 361 27.88 30.33 -19.14
C ASP A 361 27.65 31.56 -18.23
N ALA A 362 27.15 32.68 -18.78
CA ALA A 362 26.73 33.82 -17.98
C ALA A 362 25.58 33.49 -17.02
N ILE A 363 24.80 32.43 -17.26
CA ILE A 363 23.67 32.01 -16.40
C ILE A 363 24.11 31.55 -15.01
N PHE A 364 25.34 31.08 -14.83
CA PHE A 364 25.78 30.46 -13.56
C PHE A 364 25.76 31.44 -12.38
N THR A 365 26.05 32.72 -12.61
CA THR A 365 25.96 33.76 -11.58
C THR A 365 24.52 33.98 -11.09
N GLN A 366 23.56 33.84 -12.00
CA GLN A 366 22.14 33.92 -11.70
C GLN A 366 21.64 32.67 -10.97
N LEU A 367 22.03 31.48 -11.44
CA LEU A 367 21.65 30.20 -10.83
C LEU A 367 22.13 30.07 -9.39
N ALA A 368 23.28 30.63 -9.06
CA ALA A 368 23.81 30.70 -7.69
C ALA A 368 22.87 31.41 -6.69
N GLN A 369 21.88 32.16 -7.17
CA GLN A 369 20.88 32.85 -6.34
C GLN A 369 19.67 31.99 -5.96
N LEU A 370 19.58 30.72 -6.39
CA LEU A 370 18.48 29.80 -6.10
C LEU A 370 18.85 28.86 -4.94
N PRO A 371 18.64 29.26 -3.67
CA PRO A 371 19.21 28.55 -2.51
C PRO A 371 18.77 27.09 -2.40
N ASN A 372 17.58 26.76 -2.91
CA ASN A 372 16.97 25.44 -2.78
C ASN A 372 17.03 24.62 -4.08
N LEU A 373 17.78 25.07 -5.08
CA LEU A 373 17.91 24.37 -6.34
C LEU A 373 18.54 23.00 -6.14
N SER A 374 17.90 22.00 -6.73
CA SER A 374 18.09 20.60 -6.42
C SER A 374 18.33 19.81 -7.70
N ILE A 375 17.51 20.04 -8.73
CA ILE A 375 17.70 19.54 -10.09
C ILE A 375 17.88 20.73 -11.03
N LEU A 376 18.96 20.70 -11.82
CA LEU A 376 19.23 21.66 -12.86
C LEU A 376 19.38 20.95 -14.21
N LYS A 377 18.59 21.35 -15.20
CA LYS A 377 18.74 20.86 -16.58
C LYS A 377 19.17 21.98 -17.51
N LEU A 378 20.22 21.68 -18.27
CA LEU A 378 20.90 22.55 -19.24
C LEU A 378 21.16 21.79 -20.55
N ASP A 379 20.38 20.73 -20.82
CA ASP A 379 20.55 19.93 -22.03
C ASP A 379 20.29 20.74 -23.30
N ASP A 380 21.00 20.41 -24.38
CA ASP A 380 20.89 21.06 -25.68
C ASP A 380 21.06 22.61 -25.63
N THR A 381 21.96 23.11 -24.77
CA THR A 381 22.29 24.54 -24.63
C THR A 381 23.73 24.88 -25.09
N LYS A 382 24.08 26.17 -25.11
CA LYS A 382 25.43 26.66 -25.50
C LYS A 382 26.44 26.66 -24.34
N ILE A 383 26.13 26.01 -23.23
CA ILE A 383 26.97 25.95 -22.03
C ILE A 383 28.30 25.28 -22.36
N THR A 384 29.42 25.95 -22.06
CA THR A 384 30.76 25.35 -22.14
C THR A 384 31.26 24.88 -20.79
N GLY A 385 30.63 25.36 -19.71
CA GLY A 385 31.00 25.05 -18.33
C GLY A 385 32.02 26.03 -17.75
N SER A 386 32.32 27.15 -18.43
CA SER A 386 33.06 28.24 -17.81
C SER A 386 32.28 28.75 -16.59
N GLN A 387 32.95 28.91 -15.44
CA GLN A 387 32.34 29.38 -14.18
C GLN A 387 31.28 28.47 -13.54
N ILE A 388 31.15 27.21 -13.97
CA ILE A 388 30.21 26.25 -13.34
C ILE A 388 30.49 26.04 -11.84
N ASP A 389 31.73 26.27 -11.40
CA ASP A 389 32.16 26.23 -10.00
C ASP A 389 31.43 27.23 -9.09
N GLN A 390 30.81 28.28 -9.65
CA GLN A 390 29.94 29.19 -8.90
C GLN A 390 28.74 28.48 -8.27
N LEU A 391 28.30 27.36 -8.85
CA LEU A 391 27.20 26.56 -8.32
C LEU A 391 27.56 25.79 -7.04
N ASN A 392 28.84 25.78 -6.60
CA ASN A 392 29.24 25.16 -5.33
C ASN A 392 28.55 25.75 -4.10
N VAL A 393 27.99 26.97 -4.22
CA VAL A 393 27.19 27.60 -3.14
C VAL A 393 25.84 26.90 -2.92
N LEU A 394 25.35 26.16 -3.92
CA LEU A 394 24.06 25.49 -3.90
C LEU A 394 24.15 24.18 -3.10
N ASN A 395 23.92 24.28 -1.79
CA ASN A 395 24.04 23.15 -0.87
C ASN A 395 23.02 22.03 -1.12
N HIS A 396 21.97 22.28 -1.90
CA HIS A 396 20.93 21.30 -2.19
C HIS A 396 21.00 20.71 -3.59
N LEU A 397 21.97 21.12 -4.42
CA LEU A 397 22.09 20.67 -5.79
C LEU A 397 22.57 19.22 -5.84
N ARG A 398 21.73 18.33 -6.39
CA ARG A 398 22.01 16.89 -6.49
C ARG A 398 22.20 16.41 -7.91
N SER A 399 21.56 17.06 -8.88
CA SER A 399 21.63 16.64 -10.28
C SER A 399 21.83 17.81 -11.23
N ILE A 400 22.76 17.64 -12.17
CA ILE A 400 22.97 18.55 -13.31
C ILE A 400 22.87 17.74 -14.61
N ASN A 401 21.98 18.13 -15.51
CA ASN A 401 21.92 17.58 -16.87
C ASN A 401 22.61 18.53 -17.85
N LEU A 402 23.70 18.07 -18.48
CA LEU A 402 24.45 18.81 -19.52
C LEU A 402 24.36 18.12 -20.88
N THR A 403 23.46 17.14 -21.05
CA THR A 403 23.34 16.33 -22.26
C THR A 403 23.24 17.20 -23.51
N GLY A 404 24.04 16.95 -24.54
CA GLY A 404 23.99 17.69 -25.80
C GLY A 404 24.47 19.16 -25.73
N SER A 405 25.00 19.62 -24.59
CA SER A 405 25.62 20.95 -24.49
C SER A 405 27.06 20.96 -24.99
N ASN A 406 27.63 22.15 -25.17
CA ASN A 406 29.05 22.35 -25.54
C ASN A 406 30.02 22.18 -24.35
N PHE A 407 29.62 21.48 -23.29
CA PHE A 407 30.43 21.34 -22.08
C PHE A 407 31.75 20.62 -22.38
N ASN A 408 32.87 21.28 -22.07
CA ASN A 408 34.22 20.81 -22.44
C ASN A 408 35.26 20.97 -21.32
N ARG A 409 34.80 21.04 -20.06
CA ARG A 409 35.68 21.16 -18.89
C ARG A 409 36.11 19.80 -18.35
N ASP A 410 37.17 19.82 -17.54
CA ASP A 410 37.59 18.65 -16.77
C ASP A 410 36.50 18.25 -15.76
N VAL A 411 35.95 17.05 -15.91
CA VAL A 411 34.90 16.50 -15.04
C VAL A 411 35.33 16.39 -13.58
N GLN A 412 36.63 16.38 -13.28
CA GLN A 412 37.14 16.37 -11.90
C GLN A 412 36.71 17.59 -11.09
N LEU A 413 36.33 18.70 -11.75
CA LEU A 413 35.79 19.88 -11.07
C LEU A 413 34.55 19.55 -10.23
N PHE A 414 33.77 18.53 -10.62
CA PHE A 414 32.55 18.17 -9.90
C PHE A 414 32.83 17.55 -8.52
N SER A 415 34.07 17.12 -8.26
CA SER A 415 34.48 16.62 -6.95
C SER A 415 34.32 17.66 -5.84
N SER A 416 34.36 18.96 -6.16
CA SER A 416 34.16 20.04 -5.18
C SER A 416 32.71 20.20 -4.72
N PHE A 417 31.74 19.63 -5.45
CA PHE A 417 30.33 19.81 -5.15
C PHE A 417 29.90 18.90 -3.98
N LYS A 418 29.46 19.55 -2.90
CA LYS A 418 29.20 18.88 -1.62
C LYS A 418 28.13 17.80 -1.69
N ASN A 419 27.04 18.04 -2.42
CA ASN A 419 25.86 17.18 -2.41
C ASN A 419 25.44 16.69 -3.81
N LEU A 420 26.29 16.91 -4.82
CA LEU A 420 26.03 16.47 -6.18
C LEU A 420 26.17 14.94 -6.25
N GLU A 421 25.15 14.30 -6.80
CA GLU A 421 25.01 12.84 -6.90
C GLU A 421 25.05 12.35 -8.35
N ARG A 422 24.54 13.15 -9.30
CA ARG A 422 24.50 12.78 -10.72
C ARG A 422 24.83 13.94 -11.64
N VAL A 423 25.68 13.69 -12.65
CA VAL A 423 25.88 14.59 -13.79
C VAL A 423 25.70 13.81 -15.09
N TYR A 424 24.84 14.30 -15.98
CA TYR A 424 24.61 13.71 -17.29
C TYR A 424 25.43 14.46 -18.34
N LEU A 425 26.29 13.73 -19.05
CA LEU A 425 27.32 14.22 -19.97
C LEU A 425 27.18 13.63 -21.39
N TYR A 426 26.10 12.90 -21.66
CA TYR A 426 25.88 12.30 -22.98
C TYR A 426 25.91 13.37 -24.09
N LYS A 427 26.59 13.10 -25.20
CA LYS A 427 26.74 14.02 -26.34
C LYS A 427 27.34 15.41 -26.00
N THR A 428 28.13 15.51 -24.92
CA THR A 428 28.96 16.69 -24.66
C THR A 428 30.34 16.57 -25.34
N GLU A 429 31.17 17.60 -25.25
CA GLU A 429 32.52 17.63 -25.84
C GLU A 429 33.59 16.93 -24.98
N VAL A 430 33.23 16.41 -23.80
CA VAL A 430 34.17 15.68 -22.92
C VAL A 430 34.41 14.25 -23.41
N ASP A 431 35.52 13.64 -22.93
CA ASP A 431 35.81 12.23 -23.20
C ASP A 431 34.71 11.32 -22.63
N GLN A 432 34.00 10.62 -23.53
CA GLN A 432 32.91 9.71 -23.20
C GLN A 432 33.39 8.41 -22.52
N ASN A 433 34.71 8.21 -22.43
CA ASN A 433 35.36 7.13 -21.68
C ASN A 433 35.96 7.60 -20.35
N GLY A 434 35.60 8.81 -19.89
CA GLY A 434 36.03 9.36 -18.61
C GLY A 434 35.59 8.53 -17.39
N PRO A 435 35.97 8.96 -16.17
CA PRO A 435 35.56 8.28 -14.95
C PRO A 435 34.03 8.21 -14.87
N LYS A 436 33.50 7.03 -14.51
CA LYS A 436 32.05 6.81 -14.31
C LYS A 436 31.55 7.32 -12.96
N SER A 437 32.46 7.54 -12.02
CA SER A 437 32.13 8.06 -10.70
C SER A 437 33.27 8.86 -10.10
N LEU A 438 32.92 9.79 -9.20
CA LEU A 438 33.82 10.59 -8.38
C LEU A 438 33.44 10.45 -6.90
N ASN A 439 34.30 10.93 -6.00
CA ASN A 439 34.08 10.91 -4.54
C ASN A 439 33.67 9.52 -4.02
N ASP A 440 34.50 8.51 -4.31
CA ASP A 440 34.31 7.11 -3.87
C ASP A 440 32.94 6.51 -4.26
N GLY A 441 32.42 6.87 -5.44
CA GLY A 441 31.15 6.33 -5.96
C GLY A 441 29.92 7.15 -5.57
N ARG A 442 30.07 8.19 -4.74
CA ARG A 442 28.96 9.07 -4.33
C ARG A 442 28.38 9.90 -5.47
N LEU A 443 29.23 10.32 -6.40
CA LEU A 443 28.85 11.10 -7.57
C LEU A 443 28.99 10.23 -8.82
N VAL A 444 27.89 10.03 -9.54
CA VAL A 444 27.84 9.26 -10.80
C VAL A 444 27.91 10.21 -12.00
N LEU A 445 28.75 9.88 -12.96
CA LEU A 445 28.89 10.57 -14.24
C LEU A 445 28.31 9.69 -15.36
N GLU A 446 27.24 10.16 -15.99
CA GLU A 446 26.44 9.40 -16.96
C GLU A 446 26.75 9.86 -18.40
N TYR A 447 27.38 9.00 -19.18
CA TYR A 447 27.76 9.28 -20.58
C TYR A 447 26.81 8.65 -21.61
N GLY A 448 25.66 8.09 -21.19
CA GLY A 448 24.62 7.57 -22.09
C GLY A 448 24.97 6.32 -22.91
N ASN A 449 26.17 5.75 -22.75
CA ASN A 449 26.62 4.54 -23.44
C ASN A 449 26.13 3.26 -22.74
N TYR A 450 24.83 3.16 -22.47
CA TYR A 450 24.24 1.98 -21.84
C TYR A 450 24.30 0.80 -22.82
N GLN A 451 25.15 -0.17 -22.51
CA GLN A 451 25.09 -1.49 -23.14
C GLN A 451 24.06 -2.31 -22.38
N LEU A 452 22.94 -2.61 -23.03
CA LEU A 452 22.03 -3.60 -22.51
C LEU A 452 22.74 -4.96 -22.51
N PRO A 453 22.73 -5.72 -21.40
CA PRO A 453 23.25 -7.08 -21.42
C PRO A 453 22.43 -7.89 -22.42
N THR A 454 23.12 -8.55 -23.36
CA THR A 454 22.49 -9.48 -24.28
C THR A 454 21.83 -10.60 -23.49
N ILE A 455 20.51 -10.72 -23.57
CA ILE A 455 19.79 -11.83 -22.94
C ILE A 455 19.64 -12.98 -23.93
N PRO A 456 19.54 -14.25 -23.46
CA PRO A 456 19.50 -15.43 -24.33
C PRO A 456 18.39 -15.40 -25.41
N SER A 457 17.29 -14.68 -25.15
CA SER A 457 16.20 -14.48 -26.10
C SER A 457 16.58 -13.60 -27.30
N ASP A 458 17.59 -12.75 -27.19
CA ASP A 458 18.02 -11.83 -28.26
C ASP A 458 18.74 -12.57 -29.41
N SER A 459 19.08 -13.84 -29.21
CA SER A 459 19.75 -14.72 -30.20
C SER A 459 18.80 -15.67 -30.92
N ILE A 460 17.50 -15.64 -30.60
CA ILE A 460 16.51 -16.53 -31.22
C ILE A 460 16.00 -15.88 -32.50
N ILE A 461 16.47 -16.38 -33.65
CA ILE A 461 15.91 -16.06 -34.97
C ILE A 461 14.74 -17.01 -35.20
N TYR A 462 13.52 -16.47 -35.34
CA TYR A 462 12.30 -17.23 -35.63
C TYR A 462 12.26 -17.80 -37.05
#